data_AF-A0A6I4MF34-F1
#
_entry.id   AF-A0A6I4MF34-F1
#
_cell.length_a   1.000
_cell.length_b   1.000
_cell.length_c   1.000
_cell.angle_alpha   90.00
_cell.angle_beta   90.00
_cell.angle_gamma   90.00
#
_symmetry.space_group_name_H-M   'P 1'
#
loop_
_entity.id
_entity.type
_entity.pdbx_description
1 polymer ?
#
loop_
_entity_poly.entity_id
_entity_poly.type
_entity_poly.pdbx_seq_one_letter_code
_entity_poly.pdbx_strand_id
1 'polypeptide(L)'
;MTKPQCVVHLVRSSLRYASKAHRSWLTRDLRQIYTAPTEAAAEQRFADFETEWGTRYPAIVRLRRDAWPTFTPFLAFPAEIRKIVYTTNAIESLNSRFRQATRRRVHFPTEQAALKVLYLVIRQPLKGRPNMTGNTTGWKAALNALSLHYGDRITLN
;
A
#
# COMPACT_ATOMS: atom_id res chain seq x y z
N MET A 1 13.23 -10.08 -12.76
CA MET A 1 12.71 -9.58 -11.47
C MET A 1 11.20 -9.47 -11.56
N THR A 2 10.47 -10.27 -10.78
CA THR A 2 9.02 -10.12 -10.62
C THR A 2 8.74 -8.85 -9.80
N LYS A 3 7.82 -8.02 -10.29
CA LYS A 3 7.40 -6.79 -9.60
C LYS A 3 6.70 -7.16 -8.29
N PRO A 4 7.11 -6.63 -7.12
CA PRO A 4 6.44 -6.94 -5.85
C PRO A 4 4.96 -6.51 -5.90
N GLN A 5 4.08 -7.38 -5.44
CA GLN A 5 2.66 -7.04 -5.36
C GLN A 5 2.46 -6.02 -4.24
N CYS A 6 1.77 -4.93 -4.55
CA CYS A 6 1.48 -3.89 -3.57
C CYS A 6 0.56 -4.43 -2.45
N VAL A 7 1.04 -4.41 -1.21
CA VAL A 7 0.31 -4.90 -0.01
C VAL A 7 -1.09 -4.30 0.09
N VAL A 8 -1.22 -3.01 -0.22
CA VAL A 8 -2.48 -2.28 -0.22
C VAL A 8 -3.50 -2.91 -1.16
N HIS A 9 -3.07 -3.16 -2.40
CA HIS A 9 -3.94 -3.75 -3.40
C HIS A 9 -4.27 -5.19 -3.03
N LEU A 10 -3.31 -5.93 -2.44
CA LEU A 10 -3.56 -7.27 -1.93
C LEU A 10 -4.63 -7.29 -0.82
N VAL A 11 -4.53 -6.40 0.17
CA VAL A 11 -5.54 -6.26 1.24
C VAL A 11 -6.90 -5.89 0.66
N ARG A 12 -6.97 -4.91 -0.24
CA ARG A 12 -8.24 -4.51 -0.88
C ARG A 12 -8.87 -5.64 -1.67
N SER A 13 -8.08 -6.40 -2.42
CA SER A 13 -8.56 -7.57 -3.17
C SER A 13 -9.11 -8.65 -2.23
N SER A 14 -8.45 -8.91 -1.09
CA SER A 14 -8.99 -9.81 -0.06
C SER A 14 -10.37 -9.34 0.44
N LEU A 15 -10.54 -8.04 0.73
CA LEU A 15 -11.80 -7.49 1.25
C LEU A 15 -12.96 -7.49 0.25
N ARG A 16 -12.73 -7.79 -1.03
CA ARG A 16 -13.80 -7.98 -2.03
C ARG A 16 -14.65 -9.22 -1.74
N TYR A 17 -14.06 -10.25 -1.14
CA TYR A 17 -14.73 -11.50 -0.78
C TYR A 17 -15.32 -11.49 0.63
N ALA A 18 -15.07 -10.42 1.39
CA ALA A 18 -15.45 -10.32 2.80
C ALA A 18 -16.77 -9.58 2.99
N SER A 19 -17.64 -10.12 3.86
CA SER A 19 -18.80 -9.40 4.39
C SER A 19 -18.34 -8.16 5.15
N LYS A 20 -19.10 -7.06 5.05
CA LYS A 20 -18.84 -5.81 5.77
C LYS A 20 -18.66 -6.03 7.28
N ALA A 21 -19.42 -6.96 7.86
CA ALA A 21 -19.40 -7.27 9.29
C ALA A 21 -18.02 -7.73 9.81
N HIS A 22 -17.21 -8.42 8.97
CA HIS A 22 -15.92 -8.96 9.40
C HIS A 22 -14.72 -8.14 8.89
N ARG A 23 -14.96 -7.06 8.11
CA ARG A 23 -13.85 -6.32 7.48
C ARG A 23 -12.86 -5.75 8.48
N SER A 24 -13.31 -5.28 9.63
CA SER A 24 -12.42 -4.75 10.68
C SER A 24 -11.51 -5.84 11.25
N TRP A 25 -12.09 -7.00 11.57
CA TRP A 25 -11.37 -8.18 12.09
C TRP A 25 -10.38 -8.73 11.08
N LEU A 26 -10.84 -8.97 9.84
CA LEU A 26 -9.98 -9.39 8.74
C LEU A 26 -8.84 -8.40 8.50
N THR A 27 -9.10 -7.10 8.47
CA THR A 27 -8.04 -6.11 8.23
C THR A 27 -7.01 -6.10 9.36
N ARG A 28 -7.44 -6.31 10.61
CA ARG A 28 -6.54 -6.44 11.76
C ARG A 28 -5.63 -7.66 11.60
N ASP A 29 -6.20 -8.81 11.28
CA ASP A 29 -5.43 -10.06 11.22
C ASP A 29 -4.52 -10.08 9.97
N LEU A 30 -5.01 -9.60 8.82
CA LEU A 30 -4.19 -9.38 7.63
C LEU A 30 -3.02 -8.43 7.88
N ARG A 31 -3.18 -7.44 8.77
CA ARG A 31 -2.10 -6.53 9.15
C ARG A 31 -0.96 -7.24 9.84
N GLN A 32 -1.26 -8.20 10.70
CA GLN A 32 -0.23 -8.96 11.43
C GLN A 32 0.72 -9.69 10.47
N ILE A 33 0.24 -10.13 9.31
CA ILE A 33 1.04 -10.81 8.28
C ILE A 33 2.10 -9.85 7.70
N TYR A 34 1.70 -8.68 7.18
CA TYR A 34 2.64 -7.79 6.50
C TYR A 34 3.47 -6.90 7.44
N THR A 35 3.11 -6.83 8.72
CA THR A 35 3.93 -6.17 9.76
C THR A 35 4.80 -7.13 10.54
N ALA A 36 4.83 -8.43 10.21
CA ALA A 36 5.65 -9.41 10.89
C ALA A 36 7.16 -9.08 10.79
N PRO A 37 7.97 -9.38 11.83
CA PRO A 37 9.39 -9.01 11.85
C PRO A 37 10.23 -9.80 10.84
N THR A 38 9.85 -11.05 10.56
CA THR A 38 10.57 -11.97 9.65
C THR A 38 9.59 -12.66 8.70
N GLU A 39 10.11 -13.27 7.63
CA GLU A 39 9.31 -14.08 6.70
C GLU A 39 8.66 -15.28 7.41
N ALA A 40 9.43 -16.02 8.22
CA ALA A 40 8.89 -17.14 9.00
C ALA A 40 7.77 -16.69 9.95
N ALA A 41 7.90 -15.52 10.58
CA ALA A 41 6.83 -14.97 11.40
C ALA A 41 5.60 -14.59 10.55
N ALA A 42 5.79 -14.06 9.35
CA ALA A 42 4.68 -13.76 8.43
C ALA A 42 3.95 -15.03 8.00
N GLU A 43 4.69 -16.11 7.71
CA GLU A 43 4.15 -17.41 7.35
C GLU A 43 3.32 -18.02 8.48
N GLN A 44 3.83 -17.99 9.72
CA GLN A 44 3.07 -18.42 10.88
C GLN A 44 1.78 -17.60 11.05
N ARG A 45 1.84 -16.27 10.92
CA ARG A 45 0.64 -15.41 10.99
C ARG A 45 -0.35 -15.71 9.86
N PHE A 46 0.14 -16.14 8.70
CA PHE A 46 -0.73 -16.53 7.60
C PHE A 46 -1.38 -17.89 7.85
N ALA A 47 -0.66 -18.84 8.46
CA ALA A 47 -1.24 -20.11 8.91
C ALA A 47 -2.33 -19.88 9.97
N ASP A 48 -2.08 -19.05 10.98
CA ASP A 48 -3.08 -18.69 12.00
C ASP A 48 -4.31 -18.05 11.36
N PHE A 49 -4.10 -17.16 10.38
CA PHE A 49 -5.17 -16.52 9.62
C PHE A 49 -6.01 -17.54 8.82
N GLU A 50 -5.37 -18.55 8.23
CA GLU A 50 -6.05 -19.62 7.50
C GLU A 50 -6.85 -20.52 8.43
N THR A 51 -6.35 -20.82 9.63
CA THR A 51 -7.13 -21.56 10.63
C THR A 51 -8.38 -20.80 11.04
N GLU A 52 -8.27 -19.49 11.30
CA GLU A 52 -9.40 -18.67 11.74
C GLU A 52 -10.42 -18.41 10.61
N TRP A 53 -9.94 -18.05 9.41
CA TRP A 53 -10.79 -17.53 8.34
C TRP A 53 -10.97 -18.49 7.16
N GLY A 54 -10.20 -19.57 7.07
CA GLY A 54 -10.14 -20.45 5.89
C GLY A 54 -11.45 -21.13 5.56
N THR A 55 -12.20 -21.58 6.58
CA THR A 55 -13.52 -22.20 6.37
C THR A 55 -14.54 -21.20 5.83
N ARG A 56 -14.53 -19.97 6.36
CA ARG A 56 -15.52 -18.94 6.00
C ARG A 56 -15.18 -18.19 4.72
N TYR A 57 -13.89 -17.94 4.50
CA TYR A 57 -13.36 -17.15 3.39
C TYR A 57 -12.23 -17.88 2.64
N PRO A 58 -12.49 -19.08 2.09
CA PRO A 58 -11.46 -19.88 1.42
C PRO A 58 -10.87 -19.17 0.19
N ALA A 59 -11.66 -18.32 -0.49
CA ALA A 59 -11.19 -17.51 -1.61
C ALA A 59 -10.14 -16.47 -1.20
N ILE A 60 -10.21 -15.93 0.03
CA ILE A 60 -9.21 -14.99 0.55
C ILE A 60 -7.89 -15.72 0.79
N VAL A 61 -7.95 -16.90 1.41
CA VAL A 61 -6.77 -17.74 1.66
C VAL A 61 -6.09 -18.10 0.35
N ARG A 62 -6.84 -18.62 -0.63
CA ARG A 62 -6.29 -18.96 -1.96
C ARG A 62 -5.61 -17.76 -2.62
N LEU A 63 -6.30 -16.61 -2.69
CA LEU A 63 -5.76 -15.39 -3.28
C LEU A 63 -4.43 -14.96 -2.64
N ARG A 64 -4.30 -15.12 -1.32
CA ARG A 64 -3.06 -14.76 -0.60
C ARG A 64 -1.95 -15.76 -0.80
N ARG A 65 -2.27 -17.05 -0.83
CA ARG A 65 -1.33 -18.14 -1.11
C ARG A 65 -0.74 -17.99 -2.52
N ASP A 66 -1.59 -17.71 -3.50
CA ASP A 66 -1.18 -17.45 -4.89
C ASP A 66 -0.28 -16.19 -4.98
N ALA A 67 -0.57 -15.16 -4.19
CA ALA A 67 0.21 -13.93 -4.16
C ALA A 67 1.52 -14.04 -3.35
N TRP A 68 1.70 -15.11 -2.56
CA TRP A 68 2.80 -15.25 -1.61
C TRP A 68 4.19 -15.02 -2.23
N PRO A 69 4.55 -15.62 -3.38
CA PRO A 69 5.86 -15.42 -4.00
C PRO A 69 6.13 -13.97 -4.43
N THR A 70 5.08 -13.22 -4.75
CA THR A 70 5.18 -11.79 -5.12
C THR A 70 5.09 -10.86 -3.91
N PHE A 71 4.66 -11.37 -2.76
CA PHE A 71 4.56 -10.66 -1.49
C PHE A 71 5.84 -10.79 -0.65
N THR A 72 6.48 -11.96 -0.60
CA THR A 72 7.70 -12.21 0.18
C THR A 72 8.79 -11.15 -0.03
N PRO A 73 9.12 -10.68 -1.25
CA PRO A 73 10.15 -9.66 -1.45
C PRO A 73 9.88 -8.36 -0.70
N PHE A 74 8.61 -8.04 -0.40
CA PHE A 74 8.28 -6.87 0.42
C PHE A 74 8.74 -7.04 1.88
N LEU A 75 8.77 -8.27 2.41
CA LEU A 75 9.22 -8.55 3.79
C LEU A 75 10.73 -8.37 3.97
N ALA A 76 11.51 -8.42 2.89
CA ALA A 76 12.95 -8.15 2.91
C ALA A 76 13.28 -6.68 3.22
N PHE A 77 12.32 -5.76 3.06
CA PHE A 77 12.53 -4.38 3.47
C PHE A 77 12.54 -4.24 5.01
N PRO A 78 13.44 -3.43 5.57
CA PRO A 78 13.38 -2.97 6.96
C PRO A 78 11.98 -2.46 7.34
N ALA A 79 11.57 -2.64 8.59
CA ALA A 79 10.22 -2.32 9.05
C ALA A 79 9.86 -0.83 8.85
N GLU A 80 10.83 0.05 9.00
CA GLU A 80 10.73 1.50 8.78
C GLU A 80 10.37 1.82 7.33
N ILE A 81 11.01 1.12 6.38
CA ILE A 81 10.75 1.26 4.94
C ILE A 81 9.41 0.64 4.59
N ARG A 82 9.13 -0.57 5.10
CA ARG A 82 7.84 -1.24 4.90
C ARG A 82 6.67 -0.35 5.29
N LYS A 83 6.78 0.32 6.45
CA LYS A 83 5.77 1.27 6.93
C LYS A 83 5.45 2.34 5.89
N ILE A 84 6.44 2.93 5.25
CA ILE A 84 6.21 3.90 4.18
C ILE A 84 5.54 3.23 2.98
N VAL A 85 6.06 2.08 2.53
CA VAL A 85 5.60 1.37 1.33
C VAL A 85 4.14 0.92 1.44
N TYR A 86 3.72 0.38 2.59
CA TYR A 86 2.34 -0.08 2.76
C TYR A 86 1.37 1.03 3.17
N THR A 87 1.86 2.22 3.58
CA THR A 87 0.95 3.32 3.88
C THR A 87 0.33 3.87 2.60
N THR A 88 -1.00 3.77 2.54
CA THR A 88 -1.80 4.18 1.39
C THR A 88 -2.01 5.68 1.28
N ASN A 89 -1.73 6.42 2.35
CA ASN A 89 -2.21 7.78 2.53
C ASN A 89 -1.84 8.72 1.38
N ALA A 90 -0.62 8.65 0.85
CA ALA A 90 -0.19 9.52 -0.24
C ALA A 90 -0.90 9.19 -1.56
N ILE A 91 -0.92 7.92 -1.95
CA ILE A 91 -1.53 7.45 -3.21
C ILE A 91 -3.06 7.60 -3.16
N GLU A 92 -3.69 7.26 -2.03
CA GLU A 92 -5.13 7.43 -1.83
C GLU A 92 -5.53 8.90 -1.83
N SER A 93 -4.76 9.76 -1.14
CA SER A 93 -4.98 11.20 -1.14
C SER A 93 -4.92 11.75 -2.57
N LEU A 94 -3.91 11.36 -3.35
CA LEU A 94 -3.81 11.76 -4.76
C LEU A 94 -5.00 11.28 -5.60
N ASN A 95 -5.30 9.99 -5.53
CA ASN A 95 -6.38 9.38 -6.31
C ASN A 95 -7.75 9.94 -5.91
N SER A 96 -7.93 10.33 -4.66
CA SER A 96 -9.14 11.04 -4.20
C SER A 96 -9.24 12.43 -4.86
N ARG A 97 -8.13 13.18 -4.89
CA ARG A 97 -8.07 14.50 -5.54
C ARG A 97 -8.31 14.42 -7.04
N PHE A 98 -7.71 13.44 -7.72
CA PHE A 98 -7.98 13.20 -9.14
C PHE A 98 -9.44 12.86 -9.39
N ARG A 99 -10.02 11.92 -8.63
CA ARG A 99 -11.45 11.60 -8.74
C ARG A 99 -12.35 12.81 -8.50
N GLN A 100 -12.01 13.68 -7.54
CA GLN A 100 -12.77 14.91 -7.30
C GLN A 100 -12.69 15.88 -8.50
N ALA A 101 -11.50 16.05 -9.07
CA ALA A 101 -11.27 16.95 -10.20
C ALA A 101 -11.89 16.45 -11.50
N THR A 102 -11.96 15.12 -11.69
CA THR A 102 -12.60 14.50 -12.85
C THR A 102 -14.11 14.39 -12.68
N ARG A 103 -14.65 14.11 -11.48
CA ARG A 103 -16.12 14.02 -11.28
C ARG A 103 -16.85 15.33 -11.62
N ARG A 104 -16.17 16.47 -11.50
CA ARG A 104 -16.71 17.80 -11.87
C ARG A 104 -16.73 18.04 -13.39
N ARG A 105 -16.14 17.14 -14.19
CA ARG A 105 -16.00 17.27 -15.64
C ARG A 105 -16.48 15.98 -16.31
N VAL A 106 -17.66 16.03 -16.94
CA VAL A 106 -18.31 14.85 -17.54
C VAL A 106 -17.53 14.32 -18.76
N HIS A 107 -16.89 15.20 -19.53
CA HIS A 107 -16.09 14.84 -20.70
C HIS A 107 -14.86 15.76 -20.82
N PHE A 108 -13.79 15.24 -21.44
CA PHE A 108 -12.59 16.00 -21.80
C PHE A 108 -12.46 16.04 -23.32
N PRO A 109 -12.32 17.22 -23.94
CA PRO A 109 -12.28 17.36 -25.40
C PRO A 109 -11.03 16.74 -26.03
N THR A 110 -9.93 16.63 -25.27
CA THR A 110 -8.68 16.00 -25.69
C THR A 110 -7.98 15.35 -24.50
N GLU A 111 -7.08 14.41 -24.77
CA GLU A 111 -6.18 13.84 -23.76
C GLU A 111 -5.34 14.92 -23.06
N GLN A 112 -4.85 15.90 -23.83
CA GLN A 112 -4.08 17.03 -23.30
C GLN A 112 -4.88 17.88 -22.30
N ALA A 113 -6.19 18.07 -22.54
CA ALA A 113 -7.05 18.75 -21.58
C ALA A 113 -7.17 17.97 -20.27
N ALA A 114 -7.27 16.64 -20.33
CA ALA A 114 -7.29 15.78 -19.14
C ALA A 114 -5.96 15.86 -18.38
N LEU A 115 -4.82 15.74 -19.08
CA LEU A 115 -3.49 15.82 -18.48
C LEU A 115 -3.25 17.18 -17.80
N LYS A 116 -3.63 18.29 -18.43
CA LYS A 116 -3.52 19.63 -17.82
C LYS A 116 -4.29 19.72 -16.51
N VAL A 117 -5.48 19.12 -16.42
CA VAL A 117 -6.26 19.08 -15.18
C VAL A 117 -5.53 18.29 -14.10
N LEU A 118 -5.01 17.10 -14.40
CA LEU A 118 -4.27 16.29 -13.43
C LEU A 118 -2.99 17.01 -12.96
N TYR A 119 -2.27 17.66 -13.88
CA TYR A 119 -1.11 18.48 -13.57
C TYR A 119 -1.44 19.61 -12.59
N LEU A 120 -2.52 20.37 -12.86
CA LEU A 120 -2.97 21.44 -11.96
C LEU A 120 -3.37 20.89 -10.58
N VAL A 121 -4.00 19.71 -10.52
CA VAL A 121 -4.31 19.05 -9.25
C VAL A 121 -3.03 18.71 -8.48
N ILE A 122 -1.97 18.23 -9.13
CA ILE A 122 -0.70 17.94 -8.45
C ILE A 122 -0.08 19.22 -7.89
N ARG A 123 -0.07 20.30 -8.67
CA ARG A 123 0.58 21.56 -8.29
C ARG A 123 -0.17 22.37 -7.24
N GLN A 124 -1.49 22.20 -7.13
CA GLN A 124 -2.29 22.95 -6.17
C GLN A 124 -2.01 22.48 -4.74
N PRO A 125 -1.45 23.31 -3.84
CA PRO A 125 -1.32 22.95 -2.44
C PRO A 125 -2.71 22.96 -1.77
N LEU A 126 -2.94 22.04 -0.83
CA LEU A 126 -4.18 22.01 -0.04
C LEU A 126 -3.87 22.35 1.42
N LYS A 127 -4.51 23.39 1.94
CA LYS A 127 -4.40 23.78 3.35
C LYS A 127 -4.90 22.62 4.24
N GLY A 128 -4.09 22.21 5.22
CA GLY A 128 -4.44 21.15 6.17
C GLY A 128 -4.41 19.72 5.62
N ARG A 129 -3.83 19.48 4.43
CA ARG A 129 -3.59 18.12 3.91
C ARG A 129 -2.11 17.92 3.57
N PRO A 130 -1.60 16.67 3.64
CA PRO A 130 -0.28 16.36 3.12
C PRO A 130 -0.24 16.73 1.64
N ASN A 131 0.63 17.67 1.28
CA ASN A 131 0.95 17.94 -0.12
C ASN A 131 1.75 16.75 -0.68
N MET A 132 1.68 16.53 -2.00
CA MET A 132 2.53 15.53 -2.65
C MET A 132 4.01 15.76 -2.37
N THR A 133 4.37 17.04 -2.25
CA THR A 133 5.70 17.57 -1.98
C THR A 133 5.95 17.83 -0.49
N GLY A 134 5.09 17.32 0.39
CA GLY A 134 5.18 17.49 1.84
C GLY A 134 6.02 16.42 2.54
N ASN A 135 6.23 16.59 3.84
CA ASN A 135 7.00 15.65 4.66
C ASN A 135 6.26 14.31 4.82
N THR A 136 6.97 13.21 4.55
CA THR A 136 6.47 11.85 4.82
C THR A 136 6.73 11.48 6.27
N THR A 137 5.69 11.10 7.01
CA THR A 137 5.83 10.66 8.40
C THR A 137 6.74 9.43 8.49
N GLY A 138 7.74 9.48 9.38
CA GLY A 138 8.71 8.40 9.52
C GLY A 138 9.83 8.41 8.47
N TRP A 139 9.90 9.42 7.59
CA TRP A 139 10.93 9.50 6.53
C TRP A 139 12.35 9.46 7.08
N LYS A 140 12.66 10.18 8.17
CA LYS A 140 14.02 10.16 8.75
C LYS A 140 14.45 8.76 9.18
N ALA A 141 13.56 7.99 9.80
CA ALA A 141 13.84 6.62 10.21
C ALA A 141 14.03 5.70 8.99
N ALA A 142 13.19 5.85 7.97
CA ALA A 142 13.33 5.11 6.73
C ALA A 142 14.60 5.49 5.97
N LEU A 143 15.01 6.77 5.96
CA LEU A 143 16.25 7.23 5.34
C LEU A 143 17.48 6.64 6.02
N ASN A 144 17.49 6.56 7.36
CA ASN A 144 18.54 5.87 8.11
C ASN A 144 18.61 4.39 7.74
N ALA A 145 17.46 3.68 7.71
CA ALA A 145 17.41 2.29 7.29
C ALA A 145 17.87 2.11 5.83
N LEU A 146 17.44 2.99 4.93
CA LEU A 146 17.86 2.98 3.53
C LEU A 146 19.38 3.14 3.41
N SER A 147 19.96 4.08 4.14
CA SER A 147 21.41 4.36 4.11
C SER A 147 22.23 3.19 4.67
N LEU A 148 21.72 2.49 5.69
CA LEU A 148 22.39 1.32 6.26
C LEU A 148 22.32 0.10 5.32
N HIS A 149 21.16 -0.13 4.70
CA HIS A 149 20.91 -1.35 3.91
C HIS A 149 21.28 -1.22 2.42
N TYR A 150 21.34 0.01 1.90
CA TYR A 150 21.54 0.31 0.48
C TYR A 150 22.49 1.50 0.26
N GLY A 151 23.43 1.74 1.18
CA GLY A 151 24.31 2.91 1.17
C GLY A 151 25.16 3.05 -0.09
N ASP A 152 25.53 1.93 -0.73
CA ASP A 152 26.20 1.91 -2.05
C ASP A 152 25.37 2.57 -3.17
N ARG A 153 24.06 2.72 -2.96
CA ARG A 153 23.10 3.27 -3.93
C ARG A 153 22.55 4.64 -3.53
N ILE A 154 22.94 5.16 -2.36
CA ILE A 154 22.41 6.40 -1.82
C ILE A 154 23.56 7.38 -1.58
N THR A 155 23.65 8.38 -2.44
CA THR A 155 24.50 9.55 -2.20
C THR A 155 23.83 10.45 -1.17
N LEU A 156 24.39 10.48 0.05
CA LEU A 156 24.06 11.45 1.07
C LEU A 156 24.71 12.79 0.69
N ASN A 157 23.99 13.63 -0.06
CA ASN A 157 24.36 15.03 -0.28
C ASN A 157 23.71 15.91 0.79
#